data_AF-A0A7X8VCH1-F1
#
_entry.id   AF-A0A7X8VCH1-F1
#
_cell.length_a   1.000
_cell.length_b   1.000
_cell.length_c   1.000
_cell.angle_alpha   90.00
_cell.angle_beta   90.00
_cell.angle_gamma   90.00
#
_symmetry.space_group_name_H-M   'P 1'
#
loop_
_entity.id
_entity.type
_entity.pdbx_description
1 polymer ?
#
loop_
_entity_poly.entity_id
_entity_poly.type
_entity_poly.pdbx_seq_one_letter_code
_entity_poly.pdbx_strand_id
1 'polypeptide(L)'
;MRTSNGLYLNLTDFILSEENDLIDLGCKAEFVLVLFSFKKKERYVCDITLSELLKLANITDKVFIKRLAGCSAGGNNRELLAIFCAKEIVNYRYGRILKDGEFTYTFHRQSFVKNEEGKKKRVYPIVLKKEFYIK
;
A
#
# COMPACT_ATOMS: atom_id res chain seq x y z
N MET A 1 0.73 9.78 1.96
CA MET A 1 2.01 10.53 2.07
C MET A 1 1.75 11.81 2.84
N ARG A 2 2.55 12.14 3.85
CA ARG A 2 2.31 13.29 4.74
C ARG A 2 2.90 14.57 4.16
N THR A 3 2.09 15.62 3.99
CA THR A 3 2.53 16.93 3.50
C THR A 3 3.15 17.77 4.62
N SER A 4 3.77 18.90 4.26
CA SER A 4 4.29 19.91 5.21
C SER A 4 3.24 20.41 6.21
N ASN A 5 1.95 20.29 5.87
CA ASN A 5 0.84 20.74 6.71
C ASN A 5 0.30 19.62 7.61
N GLY A 6 0.95 18.44 7.61
CA GLY A 6 0.56 17.29 8.43
C GLY A 6 -0.55 16.41 7.84
N LEU A 7 -1.07 16.77 6.67
CA LEU A 7 -2.17 16.09 6.00
C LEU A 7 -1.66 14.90 5.16
N TYR A 8 -2.50 13.89 4.94
CA TYR A 8 -2.14 12.67 4.24
C TYR A 8 -2.81 12.56 2.87
N LEU A 9 -2.02 12.24 1.84
CA LEU A 9 -2.54 11.74 0.56
C LEU A 9 -3.03 10.30 0.73
N ASN A 10 -4.29 10.04 0.35
CA ASN A 10 -4.88 8.71 0.32
C ASN A 10 -4.19 7.85 -0.74
N LEU A 11 -3.69 6.68 -0.34
CA LEU A 11 -2.98 5.80 -1.27
C LEU A 11 -3.92 5.02 -2.21
N THR A 12 -5.23 5.07 -2.01
CA THR A 12 -6.21 4.36 -2.86
C THR A 12 -6.83 5.23 -3.95
N ASP A 13 -6.75 6.55 -3.84
CA ASP A 13 -7.50 7.48 -4.69
C ASP A 13 -6.61 8.11 -5.78
N PHE A 14 -5.63 7.38 -6.32
CA PHE A 14 -4.69 7.88 -7.34
C PHE A 14 -5.30 8.17 -8.73
N ILE A 15 -6.59 8.48 -8.80
CA ILE A 15 -7.09 9.38 -9.82
C ILE A 15 -6.72 10.77 -9.30
N LEU A 16 -5.62 11.33 -9.79
CA LEU A 16 -5.26 12.73 -9.57
C LEU A 16 -6.35 13.62 -10.18
N SER A 17 -7.46 13.84 -9.46
CA SER A 17 -8.33 14.98 -9.70
C SER A 17 -7.75 16.18 -8.95
N GLU A 18 -8.04 17.38 -9.45
CA GLU A 18 -7.65 18.65 -8.82
C GLU A 18 -8.28 18.84 -7.42
N GLU A 19 -9.21 17.96 -7.03
CA GLU A 19 -9.96 17.95 -5.78
C GLU A 19 -9.50 16.83 -4.82
N ASN A 20 -8.22 16.47 -4.83
CA ASN A 20 -7.70 15.56 -3.80
C ASN A 20 -7.68 16.26 -2.44
N ASP A 21 -8.78 16.14 -1.71
CA ASP A 21 -8.90 16.64 -0.34
C ASP A 21 -7.78 16.03 0.51
N LEU A 22 -6.94 16.90 1.02
CA LEU A 22 -5.91 16.55 1.98
C LEU A 22 -6.58 16.14 3.30
N ILE A 23 -6.49 14.87 3.67
CA ILE A 23 -7.15 14.35 4.88
C ILE A 23 -6.17 14.40 6.05
N ASP A 24 -6.52 15.10 7.14
CA ASP A 24 -5.83 14.92 8.42
C ASP A 24 -6.28 13.60 9.05
N LEU A 25 -5.36 12.68 9.26
CA LEU A 25 -5.63 11.39 9.92
C LEU A 25 -5.18 11.40 11.39
N GLY A 26 -4.56 12.47 11.88
CA GLY A 26 -4.02 12.57 13.23
C GLY A 26 -3.01 11.46 13.56
N CYS A 27 -2.23 11.04 12.56
CA CYS A 27 -1.23 9.98 12.67
C CYS A 27 0.18 10.60 12.74
N LYS A 28 1.13 9.89 13.35
CA LYS A 28 2.55 10.31 13.34
C LYS A 28 3.37 9.58 12.27
N ALA A 29 2.84 8.51 11.69
CA ALA A 29 3.52 7.69 10.71
C ALA A 29 3.78 8.43 9.39
N GLU A 30 4.86 8.06 8.71
CA GLU A 30 5.27 8.63 7.41
C GLU A 30 4.32 8.19 6.28
N PHE A 31 3.90 6.92 6.31
CA PHE A 31 2.94 6.34 5.38
C PHE A 31 1.84 5.61 6.14
N VAL A 32 0.64 5.62 5.54
CA VAL A 32 -0.53 4.91 6.05
C VAL A 32 -1.28 4.27 4.89
N LEU A 33 -1.91 3.12 5.14
CA LEU A 33 -2.95 2.59 4.26
C LEU A 33 -4.30 3.01 4.81
N VAL A 34 -5.21 3.37 3.91
CA VAL A 34 -6.59 3.72 4.25
C VAL A 34 -7.50 2.77 3.49
N LEU A 35 -8.41 2.12 4.20
CA LEU A 35 -9.51 1.36 3.64
C LEU A 35 -10.81 2.07 3.99
N PHE A 36 -11.63 2.36 2.98
CA PHE A 36 -12.93 3.00 3.19
C PHE A 36 -14.05 1.97 3.15
N SER A 37 -14.85 1.91 4.21
CA SER A 37 -16.06 1.08 4.22
C SER A 37 -17.26 1.90 3.78
N PHE A 38 -17.77 1.68 2.56
CA PHE A 38 -18.98 2.35 2.09
C PHE A 38 -20.21 2.05 2.96
N LYS A 39 -20.30 0.82 3.50
CA LYS A 39 -21.43 0.39 4.33
C LYS A 39 -21.49 1.15 5.65
N LYS A 40 -20.34 1.34 6.30
CA LYS A 40 -20.26 2.00 7.61
C LYS A 40 -19.90 3.48 7.54
N LYS A 41 -19.48 3.97 6.36
CA LYS A 41 -18.89 5.30 6.15
C LYS A 41 -17.70 5.58 7.09
N GLU A 42 -16.93 4.54 7.40
CA GLU A 42 -15.77 4.59 8.29
C GLU A 42 -14.47 4.48 7.50
N ARG A 43 -13.43 5.18 7.99
CA ARG A 43 -12.05 5.02 7.51
C ARG A 43 -11.31 4.09 8.46
N TYR A 44 -10.77 3.03 7.90
CA TYR A 44 -9.86 2.14 8.59
C TYR A 44 -8.44 2.53 8.17
N VAL A 45 -7.60 2.87 9.14
CA VAL A 45 -6.23 3.34 8.89
C VAL A 45 -5.24 2.38 9.52
N CYS A 46 -4.13 2.11 8.83
CA CYS A 46 -2.98 1.45 9.46
C CYS A 46 -1.67 2.12 9.06
N ASP A 47 -0.75 2.18 10.01
CA ASP A 47 0.61 2.68 9.77
C ASP A 47 1.39 1.66 8.93
N ILE A 48 2.13 2.15 7.93
CA ILE A 48 2.93 1.29 7.07
C ILE A 48 4.33 1.87 6.85
N THR A 49 5.32 0.98 6.86
CA THR A 49 6.69 1.33 6.52
C THR A 49 6.90 1.28 5.00
N LEU A 50 7.91 1.98 4.50
CA LEU A 50 8.27 1.91 3.08
C LEU A 50 8.61 0.47 2.64
N SER A 51 9.22 -0.35 3.51
CA SER A 51 9.52 -1.75 3.22
C SER A 51 8.27 -2.60 3.04
N GLU A 52 7.28 -2.44 3.92
CA GLU A 52 5.98 -3.10 3.78
C GLU A 52 5.26 -2.63 2.52
N LEU A 53 5.29 -1.32 2.23
CA LEU A 53 4.68 -0.76 1.02
C LEU A 53 5.30 -1.34 -0.27
N LEU A 54 6.62 -1.51 -0.32
CA LEU A 54 7.34 -2.16 -1.42
C LEU A 54 6.96 -3.64 -1.58
N LYS A 55 6.91 -4.40 -0.47
CA LYS A 55 6.46 -5.80 -0.48
C LYS A 55 5.05 -5.89 -1.04
N LEU A 56 4.18 -5.05 -0.50
CA LEU A 56 2.81 -4.98 -0.93
C LEU A 56 2.75 -4.60 -2.42
N ALA A 57 3.55 -3.69 -2.96
CA ALA A 57 3.58 -3.34 -4.40
C ALA A 57 4.27 -4.36 -5.33
N ASN A 58 4.88 -5.42 -4.78
CA ASN A 58 5.72 -6.40 -5.50
C ASN A 58 7.02 -5.84 -6.06
N ILE A 59 7.50 -4.72 -5.54
CA ILE A 59 8.69 -4.08 -6.07
C ILE A 59 9.90 -4.71 -5.37
N THR A 60 10.62 -5.56 -6.09
CA THR A 60 11.79 -6.31 -5.60
C THR A 60 13.09 -5.89 -6.28
N ASP A 61 13.01 -5.05 -7.30
CA ASP A 61 14.18 -4.54 -8.03
C ASP A 61 15.03 -3.65 -7.11
N LYS A 62 16.14 -4.21 -6.63
CA LYS A 62 17.10 -3.53 -5.75
C LYS A 62 17.79 -2.37 -6.43
N VAL A 63 17.97 -2.40 -7.76
CA VAL A 63 18.58 -1.31 -8.53
C VAL A 63 17.62 -0.14 -8.62
N PHE A 64 16.35 -0.41 -8.91
CA PHE A 64 15.28 0.61 -8.88
C PHE A 64 15.18 1.28 -7.49
N ILE A 65 15.11 0.46 -6.43
CA ILE A 65 15.04 0.96 -5.04
C ILE A 65 16.29 1.80 -4.70
N LYS A 66 17.49 1.33 -5.08
CA LYS A 66 18.74 2.07 -4.84
C LYS A 66 18.84 3.35 -5.65
N ARG A 67 18.35 3.39 -6.90
CA ARG A 67 18.35 4.62 -7.72
C ARG A 67 17.44 5.68 -7.10
N LEU A 68 16.26 5.28 -6.65
CA LEU A 68 15.34 6.20 -5.95
C LEU A 68 15.86 6.65 -4.58
N ALA A 69 16.53 5.76 -3.83
CA ALA A 69 17.18 6.13 -2.57
C ALA A 69 18.44 6.98 -2.78
N GLY A 70 19.19 6.74 -3.87
CA GLY A 70 20.47 7.38 -4.18
C GLY A 70 20.37 8.79 -4.75
N CYS A 71 19.21 9.19 -5.30
CA CYS A 71 18.94 10.58 -5.69
C CYS A 71 18.71 11.53 -4.49
N SER A 72 19.42 11.29 -3.39
CA SER A 72 19.38 12.07 -2.15
C SER A 72 20.05 13.44 -2.36
N ALA A 73 19.31 14.39 -2.93
CA ALA A 73 19.62 15.81 -2.85
C ALA A 73 18.38 16.71 -2.63
N GLY A 74 17.15 16.17 -2.61
CA GLY A 74 15.98 16.97 -2.27
C GLY A 74 14.72 16.12 -2.11
N GLY A 75 14.33 15.85 -0.85
CA GLY A 75 12.98 15.53 -0.32
C GLY A 75 12.04 14.53 -1.00
N ASN A 76 11.93 14.50 -2.32
CA ASN A 76 10.74 14.09 -3.06
C ASN A 76 10.78 12.62 -3.55
N ASN A 77 11.88 11.88 -3.34
CA ASN A 77 11.98 10.51 -3.88
C ASN A 77 11.18 9.47 -3.09
N ARG A 78 11.05 9.66 -1.77
CA ARG A 78 10.21 8.79 -0.93
C ARG A 78 8.74 8.93 -1.28
N GLU A 79 8.34 10.17 -1.57
CA GLU A 79 7.02 10.54 -2.08
C GLU A 79 6.72 9.85 -3.41
N LEU A 80 7.62 10.01 -4.38
CA LEU A 80 7.52 9.34 -5.68
C LEU A 80 7.44 7.82 -5.53
N LEU A 81 8.27 7.21 -4.69
CA LEU A 81 8.24 5.78 -4.47
C LEU A 81 6.91 5.32 -3.87
N ALA A 82 6.33 6.09 -2.93
CA ALA A 82 5.02 5.80 -2.38
C ALA A 82 3.92 5.88 -3.45
N ILE A 83 3.97 6.87 -4.34
CA ILE A 83 3.04 7.01 -5.47
C ILE A 83 3.17 5.82 -6.43
N PHE A 84 4.40 5.43 -6.79
CA PHE A 84 4.63 4.24 -7.62
C PHE A 84 4.09 2.98 -6.97
N CYS A 85 4.42 2.77 -5.69
CA CYS A 85 3.92 1.62 -4.95
C CYS A 85 2.41 1.57 -5.01
N ALA A 86 1.75 2.69 -4.72
CA ALA A 86 0.30 2.81 -4.69
C ALA A 86 -0.38 2.55 -6.04
N LYS A 87 0.15 3.09 -7.14
CA LYS A 87 -0.33 2.75 -8.49
C LYS A 87 -0.26 1.25 -8.74
N GLU A 88 0.81 0.60 -8.30
CA GLU A 88 0.94 -0.85 -8.40
C GLU A 88 -0.05 -1.60 -7.50
N ILE A 89 -0.50 -0.98 -6.40
CA ILE A 89 -1.59 -1.50 -5.56
C ILE A 89 -2.92 -1.50 -6.27
N VAL A 90 -3.29 -0.32 -6.76
CA VAL A 90 -4.59 -0.07 -7.34
C VAL A 90 -4.76 -0.81 -8.68
N ASN A 91 -3.67 -1.04 -9.42
CA ASN A 91 -3.66 -1.84 -10.66
C ASN A 91 -3.83 -3.36 -10.43
N TYR A 92 -4.55 -3.78 -9.39
CA TYR A 92 -4.93 -5.17 -9.14
C TYR A 92 -3.77 -6.16 -8.93
N ARG A 93 -2.54 -5.69 -8.64
CA ARG A 93 -1.45 -6.62 -8.23
C ARG A 93 -1.66 -7.22 -6.84
N TYR A 94 -2.75 -6.84 -6.16
CA TYR A 94 -3.18 -7.40 -4.88
C TYR A 94 -4.23 -8.45 -5.18
N GLY A 95 -3.82 -9.70 -5.01
CA GLY A 95 -4.60 -10.87 -5.34
C GLY A 95 -5.87 -11.04 -4.51
N ARG A 96 -5.91 -10.52 -3.27
CA ARG A 96 -7.11 -10.31 -2.42
C ARG A 96 -6.70 -9.51 -1.19
N ILE A 97 -7.62 -8.72 -0.63
CA ILE A 97 -7.54 -8.26 0.76
C ILE A 97 -8.64 -9.00 1.51
N LEU A 98 -8.28 -9.75 2.55
CA LEU A 98 -9.22 -10.51 3.37
C LEU A 98 -9.22 -9.96 4.78
N LYS A 99 -10.38 -9.97 5.42
CA LYS A 99 -10.52 -9.62 6.82
C LYS A 99 -10.24 -10.86 7.67
N ASP A 100 -9.31 -10.74 8.62
CA ASP A 100 -8.79 -11.81 9.49
C ASP A 100 -8.93 -11.40 10.96
N GLY A 101 -10.17 -11.20 11.41
CA GLY A 101 -10.50 -10.66 12.74
C GLY A 101 -11.32 -9.38 12.65
N GLU A 102 -11.51 -8.68 13.76
CA GLU A 102 -12.36 -7.48 13.80
C GLU A 102 -11.70 -6.29 13.08
N PHE A 103 -10.40 -6.13 13.27
CA PHE A 103 -9.60 -5.00 12.80
C PHE A 103 -8.39 -5.42 11.97
N THR A 104 -8.18 -6.71 11.78
CA THR A 104 -6.99 -7.23 11.12
C THR A 104 -7.32 -7.64 9.68
N TYR A 105 -6.42 -7.30 8.76
CA TYR A 105 -6.55 -7.58 7.33
C TYR A 105 -5.27 -8.26 6.81
N THR A 106 -5.46 -9.28 5.98
CA THR A 106 -4.40 -9.97 5.25
C THR A 106 -4.42 -9.59 3.78
N PHE A 107 -3.24 -9.24 3.28
CA PHE A 107 -3.02 -8.88 1.89
C PHE A 107 -2.40 -10.08 1.19
N HIS A 108 -3.07 -10.57 0.16
CA HIS A 108 -2.66 -11.72 -0.61
C HIS A 108 -2.23 -11.29 -2.01
N ARG A 109 -1.27 -12.01 -2.60
CA ARG A 109 -0.85 -11.80 -3.99
C ARG A 109 -1.04 -13.07 -4.80
N GLN A 110 -1.55 -12.91 -6.01
CA GLN A 110 -1.58 -14.00 -6.96
C GLN A 110 -0.16 -14.45 -7.30
N SER A 111 0.08 -15.75 -7.16
CA SER A 111 1.29 -16.41 -7.64
C SER A 111 0.92 -17.71 -8.36
N PHE A 112 1.84 -18.24 -9.15
CA PHE A 112 1.68 -19.52 -9.85
C PHE A 112 2.77 -20.46 -9.39
N VAL A 113 2.38 -21.57 -8.77
CA VAL A 113 3.28 -22.66 -8.37
C VAL A 113 3.09 -23.83 -9.31
N LYS A 114 4.15 -24.53 -9.68
CA LYS A 114 4.02 -25.80 -10.40
C LYS A 114 3.52 -26.86 -9.41
N ASN A 115 2.50 -27.61 -9.78
CA ASN A 115 2.10 -28.82 -9.07
C ASN A 115 3.06 -29.97 -9.39
N GLU A 116 2.86 -31.11 -8.75
CA GLU A 116 3.66 -32.34 -8.95
C GLU A 116 3.64 -32.84 -10.41
N GLU A 117 2.60 -32.49 -11.17
CA GLU A 117 2.44 -32.77 -12.61
C GLU A 117 3.06 -31.69 -13.52
N GLY A 118 3.77 -30.70 -12.97
CA GLY A 118 4.39 -29.60 -13.72
C GLY A 118 3.44 -28.50 -14.24
N LYS A 119 2.13 -28.60 -13.98
CA LYS A 119 1.11 -27.60 -14.34
C LYS A 119 1.13 -26.42 -13.36
N LYS A 120 0.93 -25.21 -13.88
CA LYS A 120 0.84 -23.99 -13.06
C LYS A 120 -0.51 -23.94 -12.33
N LYS A 121 -0.47 -24.06 -11.00
CA LYS A 121 -1.60 -23.82 -10.10
C LYS A 121 -1.53 -22.41 -9.54
N ARG A 122 -2.63 -21.67 -9.64
CA ARG A 122 -2.77 -20.32 -9.06
C ARG A 122 -2.95 -20.42 -7.55
N VAL A 123 -2.17 -19.66 -6.79
CA VAL A 123 -2.24 -19.55 -5.33
C VAL A 123 -2.24 -18.08 -4.90
N TYR A 124 -2.61 -17.84 -3.65
CA TYR A 124 -2.71 -16.50 -3.07
C TYR A 124 -1.99 -16.44 -1.70
N PRO A 125 -0.66 -16.56 -1.66
CA PRO A 125 0.09 -16.41 -0.41
C PRO A 125 -0.14 -15.05 0.25
N ILE A 126 -0.07 -15.04 1.58
CA ILE A 126 -0.09 -13.81 2.38
C ILE A 126 1.23 -13.08 2.15
N VAL A 127 1.14 -11.79 1.83
CA VAL A 127 2.26 -10.88 1.66
C VAL A 127 2.44 -10.00 2.91
N LEU A 128 1.33 -9.59 3.51
CA LEU A 128 1.33 -8.78 4.71
C LEU A 128 0.06 -9.03 5.53
N LYS A 129 0.16 -8.89 6.85
CA LYS A 129 -0.95 -8.86 7.79
C LYS A 129 -0.83 -7.57 8.60
N LYS A 130 -1.91 -6.78 8.68
CA LYS A 130 -1.93 -5.51 9.42
C LYS A 130 -3.21 -5.36 10.20
N GLU A 131 -3.07 -4.77 11.38
CA GLU A 131 -4.18 -4.30 12.18
C GLU A 131 -4.49 -2.83 11.81
N PHE A 132 -5.77 -2.54 11.66
CA PHE A 132 -6.31 -1.24 11.29
C PHE A 132 -7.12 -0.68 12.45
N TYR A 133 -7.06 0.63 12.66
CA TYR A 133 -7.89 1.34 13.64
C TYR A 133 -8.87 2.27 12.92
N ILE A 134 -10.00 2.57 13.56
CA ILE A 134 -11.02 3.47 13.02
C ILE A 134 -10.57 4.93 13.24
N LYS A 135 -10.76 5.75 12.20
CA LYS A 135 -10.61 7.20 12.24
C LYS A 135 -11.83 7.90 11.65
#